data_AF-A0A1G9LGU2-F1
#
_entry.id   AF-A0A1G9LGU2-F1
#
_cell.length_a   1.000
_cell.length_b   1.000
_cell.length_c   1.000
_cell.angle_alpha   90.00
_cell.angle_beta   90.00
_cell.angle_gamma   90.00
#
_symmetry.space_group_name_H-M   'P 1'
#
loop_
_entity.id
_entity.type
_entity.pdbx_description
1 polymer ?
#
loop_
_entity_poly.entity_id
_entity_poly.type
_entity_poly.pdbx_seq_one_letter_code
_entity_poly.pdbx_strand_id
1 'polypeptide(L)'
;MTTFKNISLLLSRVLLGVILIPHGWQRFNEWTLAGTSEAFAGMGVPAPGLTSAIAATVELVGAIAAASLALAAAGAGLYSVDALLNNRNARTR
;
A
#
# COMPACT_ATOMS: atom_id res chain seq x y z
N MET A 1 21.94 -9.82 -10.53
CA MET A 1 21.21 -9.60 -9.26
C MET A 1 21.37 -10.87 -8.43
N THR A 2 21.89 -10.79 -7.20
CA THR A 2 22.11 -11.99 -6.38
C THR A 2 20.77 -12.58 -5.92
N THR A 3 20.63 -13.92 -5.94
CA THR A 3 19.38 -14.63 -5.57
C THR A 3 18.85 -14.20 -4.21
N PHE A 4 19.74 -13.96 -3.26
CA PHE A 4 19.43 -13.42 -1.94
C PHE A 4 18.69 -12.06 -2.00
N LYS A 5 19.15 -11.11 -2.83
CA LYS A 5 18.52 -9.80 -3.01
C LYS A 5 17.10 -9.91 -3.57
N ASN A 6 16.88 -10.84 -4.51
CA ASN A 6 15.57 -11.06 -5.11
C ASN A 6 14.57 -11.67 -4.09
N ILE A 7 15.01 -12.64 -3.30
CA ILE A 7 14.21 -13.27 -2.24
C ILE A 7 13.87 -12.25 -1.14
N SER A 8 14.86 -11.47 -0.70
CA SER A 8 14.66 -10.41 0.28
C SER A 8 13.64 -9.38 -0.20
N LEU A 9 13.77 -8.89 -1.45
CA LEU A 9 12.81 -7.94 -2.03
C LEU A 9 11.39 -8.53 -2.19
N LEU A 10 11.28 -9.82 -2.51
CA LEU A 10 9.99 -10.50 -2.61
C LEU A 10 9.31 -10.58 -1.23
N LEU A 11 10.06 -11.01 -0.21
CA LEU A 11 9.56 -11.09 1.16
C LEU A 11 9.13 -9.72 1.69
N SER A 12 9.95 -8.68 1.50
CA SER A 12 9.59 -7.31 1.88
C SER A 12 8.30 -6.85 1.21
N ARG A 13 8.05 -7.19 -0.06
CA ARG A 13 6.80 -6.84 -0.77
C ARG A 13 5.58 -7.54 -0.19
N VAL A 14 5.67 -8.84 0.06
CA VAL A 14 4.55 -9.61 0.64
C VAL A 14 4.24 -9.08 2.04
N LEU A 15 5.26 -8.84 2.87
CA LEU A 15 5.08 -8.27 4.20
C LEU A 15 4.43 -6.88 4.14
N LEU A 16 4.89 -5.99 3.26
CA LEU A 16 4.28 -4.68 3.07
C LEU A 16 2.81 -4.78 2.63
N GLY A 17 2.47 -5.69 1.71
CA GLY A 17 1.08 -5.91 1.29
C GLY A 17 0.19 -6.40 2.44
N VAL A 18 0.67 -7.37 3.22
CA VAL A 18 -0.04 -7.94 4.38
C VAL A 18 -0.20 -6.92 5.51
N ILE A 19 0.70 -5.95 5.65
CA ILE A 19 0.58 -4.88 6.65
C ILE A 19 -0.35 -3.77 6.14
N LEU A 20 -0.09 -3.24 4.95
CA LEU A 20 -0.77 -2.04 4.45
C LEU A 20 -2.23 -2.27 4.08
N ILE A 21 -2.58 -3.43 3.48
CA ILE A 21 -3.96 -3.69 3.03
C ILE A 21 -4.93 -3.78 4.21
N PRO A 22 -4.69 -4.59 5.26
CA PRO A 22 -5.58 -4.65 6.42
C PRO A 22 -5.64 -3.34 7.19
N HIS A 23 -4.49 -2.69 7.46
CA HIS A 23 -4.47 -1.43 8.22
C HIS A 23 -5.18 -0.28 7.47
N GLY A 24 -5.06 -0.23 6.14
CA GLY A 24 -5.79 0.73 5.32
C GLY A 24 -7.30 0.47 5.33
N TRP A 25 -7.71 -0.80 5.19
CA TRP A 25 -9.12 -1.19 5.21
C TRP A 25 -9.81 -0.90 6.54
N GLN A 26 -9.07 -1.06 7.65
CA GLN A 26 -9.58 -0.87 9.01
C GLN A 26 -10.05 0.56 9.28
N ARG A 27 -9.38 1.59 8.74
CA ARG A 27 -9.77 2.99 8.92
C ARG A 27 -11.07 3.36 8.21
N PHE A 28 -11.42 2.67 7.13
CA PHE A 28 -12.65 2.95 6.37
C PHE A 28 -13.85 2.13 6.87
N ASN A 29 -13.65 0.88 7.31
CA ASN A 29 -14.75 0.00 7.71
C ASN A 29 -14.97 -0.10 9.22
N GLU A 30 -13.90 -0.04 10.03
CA GLU A 30 -14.02 -0.23 11.48
C GLU A 30 -14.00 1.08 12.25
N TRP A 31 -13.03 1.97 11.98
CA TRP A 31 -12.88 3.19 12.78
C TRP A 31 -13.64 4.39 12.22
N THR A 32 -13.89 4.41 10.90
CA THR A 32 -14.56 5.50 10.18
C THR A 32 -13.95 6.89 10.46
N LEU A 33 -14.44 7.90 9.75
CA LEU A 33 -14.02 9.28 10.01
C LEU A 33 -14.52 9.78 11.38
N ALA A 34 -15.69 9.30 11.83
CA ALA A 34 -16.29 9.70 13.10
C ALA A 34 -15.49 9.18 14.30
N GLY A 35 -15.10 7.90 14.30
CA GLY A 35 -14.28 7.33 15.38
C GLY A 35 -12.87 7.94 15.43
N THR A 36 -12.31 8.31 14.28
CA THR A 36 -11.03 9.04 14.23
C THR A 36 -11.16 10.45 14.84
N SER A 37 -12.26 11.15 14.54
CA SER A 37 -12.56 12.45 15.14
C SER A 37 -12.77 12.37 16.65
N GLU A 38 -13.45 11.33 17.16
CA GLU A 38 -13.60 11.09 18.61
C GLU A 38 -12.27 10.78 19.29
N ALA A 39 -11.43 9.94 18.70
CA ALA A 39 -10.09 9.67 19.22
C ALA A 39 -9.25 10.96 19.28
N PHE A 40 -9.33 11.80 18.25
CA PHE A 40 -8.63 13.10 18.20
C PHE A 40 -9.16 14.08 19.25
N ALA A 41 -10.47 14.07 19.49
CA ALA A 41 -11.07 14.83 20.59
C ALA A 41 -10.54 14.36 21.95
N GLY A 42 -10.43 13.03 22.16
CA GLY A 42 -9.84 12.45 23.37
C GLY A 42 -8.36 12.80 23.60
N MET A 43 -7.64 13.17 22.53
CA MET A 43 -6.25 13.62 22.58
C MET A 43 -6.08 15.15 22.69
N GLY A 44 -7.17 15.91 22.75
CA GLY A 44 -7.12 17.38 22.84
C GLY A 44 -6.74 18.09 21.54
N VAL A 45 -6.88 17.42 20.40
CA VAL A 45 -6.57 18.02 19.09
C VAL A 45 -7.57 19.13 18.76
N PRO A 46 -7.11 20.35 18.37
CA PRO A 46 -8.00 21.42 17.96
C PRO A 46 -8.81 21.06 16.70
N ALA A 47 -10.09 21.40 16.70
CA ALA A 47 -11.03 21.13 15.61
C ALA A 47 -10.97 19.67 15.08
N PRO A 48 -11.30 18.65 15.90
CA PRO A 48 -11.11 17.23 15.60
C PRO A 48 -11.75 16.78 14.29
N GLY A 49 -12.91 17.34 13.93
CA GLY A 49 -13.59 17.02 12.67
C GLY A 49 -12.80 17.48 11.43
N LEU A 50 -12.14 18.64 11.50
CA LEU A 50 -11.32 19.15 10.39
C LEU A 50 -9.98 18.42 10.32
N THR A 51 -9.32 18.23 11.46
CA THR A 51 -8.04 17.51 11.53
C THR A 51 -8.16 16.04 11.15
N SER A 52 -9.25 15.37 11.53
CA SER A 52 -9.54 13.99 11.09
C SER A 52 -9.83 13.91 9.59
N ALA A 53 -10.60 14.85 9.02
CA ALA A 53 -10.83 14.93 7.57
C ALA A 53 -9.54 15.13 6.77
N ILE A 54 -8.67 16.04 7.22
CA ILE A 54 -7.36 16.26 6.61
C ILE A 54 -6.50 15.00 6.73
N ALA A 55 -6.42 14.42 7.92
CA ALA A 55 -5.62 13.22 8.15
C ALA A 55 -6.08 12.04 7.28
N ALA A 56 -7.39 11.78 7.21
CA ALA A 56 -7.96 10.73 6.37
C ALA A 56 -7.68 10.97 4.87
N THR A 57 -7.76 12.23 4.42
CA THR A 57 -7.46 12.59 3.02
C THR A 57 -5.98 12.37 2.71
N VAL A 58 -5.08 12.88 3.56
CA VAL A 58 -3.63 12.73 3.40
C VAL A 58 -3.21 11.26 3.43
N GLU A 59 -3.83 10.48 4.30
CA GLU A 59 -3.53 9.06 4.42
C GLU A 59 -4.00 8.26 3.20
N LEU A 60 -5.20 8.55 2.67
CA LEU A 60 -5.70 7.90 1.45
C LEU A 60 -4.83 8.27 0.23
N VAL A 61 -4.57 9.56 0.04
CA VAL A 61 -3.74 10.04 -1.08
C VAL A 61 -2.30 9.55 -0.93
N GLY A 62 -1.76 9.57 0.29
CA GLY A 62 -0.43 9.06 0.61
C GLY A 62 -0.32 7.56 0.36
N ALA A 63 -1.33 6.77 0.74
CA ALA A 63 -1.37 5.33 0.48
C ALA A 63 -1.43 5.04 -1.03
N ILE A 64 -2.27 5.75 -1.79
CA ILE A 64 -2.37 5.61 -3.25
C ILE A 64 -1.05 6.00 -3.93
N ALA A 65 -0.46 7.11 -3.52
CA ALA A 65 0.81 7.59 -4.06
C ALA A 65 1.95 6.61 -3.75
N ALA A 66 2.03 6.10 -2.52
CA ALA A 66 3.01 5.10 -2.12
C ALA A 66 2.82 3.76 -2.87
N ALA A 67 1.57 3.30 -3.03
CA ALA A 67 1.25 2.10 -3.80
C ALA A 67 1.60 2.25 -5.28
N SER A 68 1.28 3.40 -5.87
CA SER A 68 1.61 3.74 -7.26
C SER A 68 3.12 3.83 -7.46
N LEU A 69 3.85 4.45 -6.53
CA LEU A 69 5.31 4.53 -6.56
C LEU A 69 5.94 3.15 -6.39
N ALA A 70 5.41 2.32 -5.50
CA ALA A 70 5.86 0.94 -5.32
C ALA A 70 5.65 0.10 -6.60
N LEU A 71 4.51 0.25 -7.28
CA LEU A 71 4.23 -0.38 -8.57
C LEU A 71 5.18 0.13 -9.67
N ALA A 72 5.36 1.44 -9.76
CA ALA A 72 6.25 2.06 -10.75
C ALA A 72 7.72 1.67 -10.57
N ALA A 73 8.20 1.65 -9.31
CA ALA A 73 9.58 1.27 -8.99
C ALA A 73 9.82 -0.24 -9.10
N ALA A 74 8.80 -1.07 -8.88
CA ALA A 74 8.90 -2.52 -8.97
C ALA A 74 8.74 -3.06 -10.40
N GLY A 75 8.02 -2.32 -11.26
CA GLY A 75 7.38 -2.89 -12.45
C GLY A 75 6.34 -3.96 -12.06
N ALA A 76 5.61 -4.51 -13.04
CA ALA A 76 4.64 -5.59 -12.80
C ALA A 76 5.27 -6.89 -12.21
N GLY A 77 6.59 -6.93 -12.04
CA GLY A 77 7.39 -8.03 -11.48
C GLY A 77 7.96 -8.97 -12.54
N LEU A 78 9.00 -9.73 -12.17
CA LEU A 78 9.54 -10.85 -12.97
C LEU A 78 8.53 -12.01 -13.17
N TYR A 79 7.40 -11.95 -12.46
CA TYR A 79 6.27 -12.89 -12.55
C TYR A 79 5.00 -12.21 -13.09
N SER A 80 5.13 -11.05 -13.75
CA SER A 80 3.99 -10.45 -14.44
C SER A 80 3.47 -11.39 -15.52
N VAL A 81 2.18 -11.28 -15.82
CA VAL A 81 1.57 -12.01 -16.95
C VAL A 81 2.34 -11.71 -18.24
N ASP A 82 2.81 -10.48 -18.43
CA ASP A 82 3.64 -10.10 -19.57
C ASP A 82 5.01 -10.80 -19.58
N ALA A 83 5.67 -10.94 -18.43
CA ALA A 83 6.94 -11.66 -18.31
C ALA A 83 6.75 -13.17 -18.57
N LEU A 84 5.65 -13.75 -18.07
CA LEU A 84 5.29 -15.14 -18.32
C LEU A 84 4.99 -15.39 -19.80
N LEU A 85 4.24 -14.49 -20.44
CA LEU A 85 3.90 -14.55 -21.87
C LEU A 85 5.14 -14.37 -22.74
N ASN A 86 6.02 -13.42 -22.41
CA ASN A 86 7.25 -13.15 -23.16
C ASN A 86 8.22 -14.34 -23.13
N ASN A 87 8.29 -15.07 -22.01
CA ASN A 87 9.20 -16.22 -21.86
C ASN A 87 8.74 -17.46 -22.66
N ARG A 88 7.46 -17.56 -23.03
CA ARG A 88 6.93 -18.67 -23.85
C ARG A 88 7.37 -18.54 -25.31
N ASN A 89 7.39 -17.32 -25.84
CA ASN A 89 7.76 -17.05 -27.23
C ASN A 89 9.26 -17.28 -27.51
N ALA A 90 10.11 -17.12 -26.49
CA ALA A 90 11.56 -17.36 -26.60
C ALA A 90 11.96 -18.84 -26.64
N ARG A 91 11.05 -19.77 -26.27
CA ARG A 91 11.27 -21.23 -26.34
C ARG A 91 10.79 -21.87 -27.64
N THR A 92 9.96 -21.17 -28.40
CA THR A 92 9.32 -21.68 -29.62
C THR A 92 9.93 -21.11 -30.90
N ARG A 93 11.01 -20.33 -30.80
CA ARG A 93 11.87 -19.91 -31.91
C ARG A 93 13.24 -20.51 -31.73
#